data_AF-A0A355ULA6-F1
#
_entry.id   AF-A0A355ULA6-F1
#
_cell.length_a   1.000
_cell.length_b   1.000
_cell.length_c   1.000
_cell.angle_alpha   90.00
_cell.angle_beta   90.00
_cell.angle_gamma   90.00
#
_symmetry.space_group_name_H-M   'P 1'
#
loop_
_entity.id
_entity.type
_entity.pdbx_description
1 polymer ?
#
loop_
_entity_poly.entity_id
_entity_poly.type
_entity_poly.pdbx_seq_one_letter_code
_entity_poly.pdbx_strand_id
1 'polypeptide(L)'
;MKKTLLIAFSLLFALPAQALAAIRTSGWRIDRDLKFHLAFYPSSKFTGEALKYPPLGYNGKFLPDIDNIDLAGFLEMGFPVPTREKPADHRFYLKFYPYPSSLNVGKSTAKIFEPFLLGRTLEKNALKDFLSNSRNVVIKKGYIGKANENFSPEHPFPSLLLPTRPVSLNKETLSPQDYLDRNVPFASLYVEPTEDVPEKATEAQKAAWSSKGVSAAHGELLKLYQKTYIELLGKEGDRFRYFLSESSAAGMTVLKIPRVPLTFPNYRDLPMPQGPDRIFLTGLLLVSKTSYSRLGQAGTDVKVDSEAFSKEFQKAGAQVLEIGS
;
A
#
# COMPACT_ATOMS: atom_id res chain seq x y z
N MET A 1 -39.09 -25.00 -72.29
CA MET A 1 -37.87 -24.23 -72.68
C MET A 1 -37.80 -22.95 -71.86
N LYS A 2 -36.57 -22.61 -71.45
CA LYS A 2 -36.08 -21.41 -70.73
C LYS A 2 -36.26 -21.35 -69.21
N LYS A 3 -35.07 -21.34 -68.58
CA LYS A 3 -34.70 -21.19 -67.17
C LYS A 3 -34.85 -19.72 -66.75
N THR A 4 -35.21 -19.46 -65.49
CA THR A 4 -34.64 -18.32 -64.76
C THR A 4 -34.41 -18.69 -63.30
N LEU A 5 -33.14 -18.60 -62.92
CA LEU A 5 -32.53 -18.74 -61.62
C LEU A 5 -32.77 -17.44 -60.82
N LEU A 6 -33.23 -17.51 -59.57
CA LEU A 6 -33.08 -16.39 -58.63
C LEU A 6 -32.39 -16.89 -57.37
N ILE A 7 -31.19 -16.36 -57.15
CA ILE A 7 -30.32 -16.61 -56.01
C ILE A 7 -30.87 -15.80 -54.83
N ALA A 8 -31.23 -16.48 -53.74
CA ALA A 8 -31.57 -15.85 -52.47
C ALA A 8 -30.28 -15.37 -51.79
N PHE A 9 -30.14 -14.06 -51.61
CA PHE A 9 -29.03 -13.43 -50.92
C PHE A 9 -29.29 -13.49 -49.41
N SER A 10 -28.55 -14.37 -48.72
CA SER A 10 -28.51 -14.40 -47.25
C SER A 10 -27.78 -13.16 -46.74
N LEU A 11 -28.52 -12.17 -46.24
CA LEU A 11 -27.97 -11.06 -45.46
C LEU A 11 -27.61 -11.59 -44.05
N LEU A 12 -26.36 -12.05 -43.91
CA LEU A 12 -25.69 -12.05 -42.62
C LEU A 12 -25.47 -10.58 -42.22
N PHE A 13 -26.22 -10.09 -41.24
CA PHE A 13 -25.83 -8.89 -40.51
C PHE A 13 -24.59 -9.21 -39.68
N ALA A 14 -23.41 -8.99 -40.26
CA ALA A 14 -22.18 -8.86 -39.50
C ALA A 14 -22.30 -7.62 -38.61
N LEU A 15 -22.65 -7.81 -37.34
CA LEU A 15 -22.44 -6.79 -36.32
C LEU A 15 -20.97 -6.37 -36.38
N PRO A 16 -20.66 -5.06 -36.45
CA PRO A 16 -19.27 -4.63 -36.51
C PRO A 16 -18.55 -5.07 -35.24
N ALA A 17 -17.51 -5.89 -35.41
CA ALA A 17 -16.58 -6.33 -34.37
C ALA A 17 -15.85 -5.16 -33.68
N GLN A 18 -16.13 -3.91 -34.05
CA GLN A 18 -15.61 -2.69 -33.45
C GLN A 18 -16.32 -2.29 -32.14
N ALA A 19 -17.41 -2.96 -31.74
CA ALA A 19 -18.04 -2.77 -30.43
C ALA A 19 -17.41 -3.62 -29.29
N LEU A 20 -16.32 -4.36 -29.57
CA LEU A 20 -15.77 -5.39 -28.66
C LEU A 20 -14.30 -5.19 -28.25
N ALA A 21 -13.75 -3.99 -28.43
CA ALA A 21 -12.47 -3.61 -27.83
C ALA A 21 -12.51 -2.16 -27.32
N ALA A 22 -13.40 -1.88 -26.38
CA ALA A 22 -13.08 -0.83 -25.40
C ALA A 22 -11.83 -1.34 -24.67
N ILE A 23 -10.64 -0.89 -25.09
CA ILE A 23 -9.41 -1.06 -24.33
C ILE A 23 -9.73 -0.47 -22.96
N ARG A 24 -9.95 -1.34 -21.97
CA ARG A 24 -10.11 -0.91 -20.59
C ARG A 24 -8.74 -0.40 -20.17
N THR A 25 -8.55 0.90 -20.30
CA THR A 25 -7.41 1.57 -19.68
C THR A 25 -7.65 1.56 -18.17
N SER A 26 -6.59 1.31 -17.41
CA SER A 26 -6.56 1.36 -15.95
C SER A 26 -6.92 2.75 -15.41
N GLY A 27 -6.63 3.81 -16.19
CA GLY A 27 -6.77 5.21 -15.78
C GLY A 27 -5.65 5.69 -14.86
N TRP A 28 -4.71 4.80 -14.53
CA TRP A 28 -3.52 5.08 -13.72
C TRP A 28 -2.33 4.28 -14.24
N ARG A 29 -1.12 4.78 -14.04
CA ARG A 29 0.14 4.07 -14.30
C ARG A 29 1.08 4.26 -13.12
N ILE A 30 2.09 3.41 -13.02
CA ILE A 30 3.08 3.46 -11.94
C ILE A 30 3.92 4.72 -12.09
N ASP A 31 4.03 5.51 -11.04
CA ASP A 31 5.06 6.55 -10.94
C ASP A 31 6.41 5.86 -10.72
N ARG A 32 7.21 5.80 -11.78
CA ARG A 32 8.49 5.09 -11.78
C ARG A 32 9.58 5.85 -11.05
N ASP A 33 9.46 7.17 -10.92
CA ASP A 33 10.44 8.03 -10.29
C ASP A 33 10.36 7.92 -8.77
N LEU A 34 9.13 7.82 -8.23
CA LEU A 34 8.88 7.66 -6.80
C LEU A 34 9.11 6.24 -6.28
N LYS A 35 9.24 5.23 -7.15
CA LYS A 35 9.54 3.83 -6.80
C LYS A 35 8.47 3.15 -5.94
N PHE A 36 8.64 1.84 -5.71
CA PHE A 36 7.81 1.08 -4.77
C PHE A 36 8.48 1.01 -3.41
N HIS A 37 7.72 1.24 -2.35
CA HIS A 37 8.26 1.45 -1.03
C HIS A 37 7.80 0.36 -0.06
N LEU A 38 8.74 -0.35 0.58
CA LEU A 38 8.47 -1.28 1.68
C LEU A 38 8.80 -0.57 2.99
N ALA A 39 7.80 -0.23 3.79
CA ALA A 39 8.06 0.43 5.07
C ALA A 39 8.47 -0.60 6.11
N PHE A 40 9.73 -0.55 6.54
CA PHE A 40 10.31 -1.48 7.50
C PHE A 40 10.29 -0.87 8.90
N TYR A 41 9.65 -1.56 9.83
CA TYR A 41 9.64 -1.22 11.24
C TYR A 41 9.89 -2.49 12.07
N PRO A 42 11.09 -2.69 12.62
CA PRO A 42 11.38 -3.88 13.40
C PRO A 42 10.66 -3.80 14.74
N SER A 43 9.68 -4.69 14.94
CA SER A 43 8.89 -4.77 16.19
C SER A 43 9.73 -5.26 17.38
N SER A 44 10.78 -6.04 17.11
CA SER A 44 11.71 -6.57 18.11
C SER A 44 13.15 -6.41 17.63
N LYS A 45 14.05 -6.13 18.57
CA LYS A 45 15.50 -6.23 18.33
C LYS A 45 15.84 -7.71 18.15
N PHE A 46 16.64 -8.02 17.14
CA PHE A 46 17.28 -9.33 17.02
C PHE A 46 18.69 -9.27 17.60
N THR A 47 19.20 -10.41 18.02
CA THR A 47 20.60 -10.61 18.45
C THR A 47 21.34 -11.38 17.36
N GLY A 48 22.54 -10.93 17.00
CA GLY A 48 23.39 -11.63 16.01
C GLY A 48 24.12 -10.67 15.07
N GLU A 49 24.83 -11.25 14.09
CA GLU A 49 25.48 -10.50 13.02
C GLU A 49 24.44 -9.76 12.17
N ALA A 50 24.70 -8.47 11.92
CA ALA A 50 23.84 -7.61 11.13
C ALA A 50 24.65 -6.86 10.08
N LEU A 51 24.10 -6.72 8.88
CA LEU A 51 24.62 -5.82 7.87
C LEU A 51 23.95 -4.45 8.01
N LYS A 52 24.78 -3.40 8.00
CA LYS A 52 24.33 -2.01 8.00
C LYS A 52 24.24 -1.50 6.57
N TYR A 53 23.07 -0.96 6.19
CA TYR A 53 22.84 -0.40 4.86
C TYR A 53 23.00 1.13 4.87
N PRO A 54 23.67 1.72 3.87
CA PRO A 54 23.76 3.16 3.74
C PRO A 54 22.41 3.76 3.28
N PRO A 55 22.01 4.93 3.81
CA PRO A 55 20.80 5.61 3.33
C PRO A 55 20.99 6.15 1.91
N LEU A 56 19.88 6.39 1.20
CA LEU A 56 19.88 7.01 -0.14
C LEU A 56 20.32 8.48 -0.12
N GLY A 57 20.32 9.12 1.06
CA GLY A 57 20.99 10.40 1.30
C GLY A 57 20.19 11.64 0.92
N TYR A 58 18.86 11.58 0.80
CA TYR A 58 18.05 12.73 0.39
C TYR A 58 18.19 13.95 1.30
N ASN A 59 18.11 13.77 2.62
CA ASN A 59 18.33 14.86 3.60
C ASN A 59 19.64 14.68 4.38
N GLY A 60 20.63 14.00 3.81
CA GLY A 60 21.90 13.70 4.47
C GLY A 60 21.89 12.39 5.29
N LYS A 61 23.05 12.04 5.87
CA LYS A 61 23.28 10.70 6.44
C LYS A 61 22.58 10.46 7.78
N PHE A 62 22.45 11.49 8.60
CA PHE A 62 21.99 11.39 10.00
C PHE A 62 20.56 11.91 10.21
N LEU A 63 20.02 12.74 9.33
CA LEU A 63 18.65 13.27 9.44
C LEU A 63 17.62 12.28 8.89
N PRO A 64 16.38 12.26 9.38
CA PRO A 64 15.27 11.60 8.69
C PRO A 64 15.00 12.23 7.31
N ASP A 65 14.44 11.45 6.40
CA ASP A 65 13.97 11.95 5.10
C ASP A 65 12.51 12.44 5.17
N ILE A 66 11.71 11.92 6.12
CA ILE A 66 10.38 12.43 6.48
C ILE A 66 10.29 12.56 8.00
N ASP A 67 9.92 13.75 8.49
CA ASP A 67 9.96 14.11 9.91
C ASP A 67 8.72 14.87 10.41
N ASN A 68 7.68 14.94 9.59
CA ASN A 68 6.44 15.69 9.82
C ASN A 68 5.22 14.78 10.09
N ILE A 69 5.39 13.46 10.22
CA ILE A 69 4.27 12.54 10.51
C ILE A 69 4.03 12.50 12.01
N ASP A 70 2.89 13.00 12.46
CA ASP A 70 2.45 12.88 13.85
C ASP A 70 2.01 11.44 14.15
N LEU A 71 2.42 10.89 15.30
CA LEU A 71 2.15 9.48 15.59
C LEU A 71 0.66 9.22 15.87
N ALA A 72 -0.03 10.17 16.51
CA ALA A 72 -1.45 10.03 16.85
C ALA A 72 -2.31 9.86 15.60
N GLY A 73 -2.22 10.80 14.66
CA GLY A 73 -2.90 10.76 13.37
C GLY A 73 -2.50 9.56 12.52
N PHE A 74 -1.21 9.18 12.53
CA PHE A 74 -0.75 7.98 11.83
C PHE A 74 -1.42 6.69 12.35
N LEU A 75 -1.58 6.57 13.67
CA LEU A 75 -2.31 5.45 14.28
C LEU A 75 -3.82 5.52 14.01
N GLU A 76 -4.42 6.71 14.07
CA GLU A 76 -5.85 6.94 13.77
C GLU A 76 -6.21 6.58 12.32
N MET A 77 -5.29 6.80 11.37
CA MET A 77 -5.43 6.33 9.98
C MET A 77 -5.35 4.80 9.83
N GLY A 78 -4.99 4.07 10.89
CA GLY A 78 -4.99 2.61 10.93
C GLY A 78 -3.66 1.95 10.59
N PHE A 79 -2.55 2.70 10.53
CA PHE A 79 -1.24 2.12 10.28
C PHE A 79 -0.80 1.19 11.43
N PRO A 80 -0.35 -0.04 11.15
CA PRO A 80 -0.09 -1.05 12.18
C PRO A 80 1.32 -0.93 12.76
N VAL A 81 1.63 0.24 13.33
CA VAL A 81 2.86 0.47 14.10
C VAL A 81 2.55 0.49 15.60
N PRO A 82 3.54 0.22 16.47
CA PRO A 82 3.31 0.29 17.90
C PRO A 82 2.90 1.68 18.37
N THR A 83 2.00 1.73 19.34
CA THR A 83 1.64 2.98 20.03
C THR A 83 2.67 3.35 21.09
N ARG A 84 2.56 4.57 21.63
CA ARG A 84 3.33 5.08 22.77
C ARG A 84 2.37 5.64 23.82
N GLU A 85 2.85 5.77 25.05
CA GLU A 85 2.15 6.64 26.01
C GLU A 85 2.17 8.07 25.46
N LYS A 86 1.02 8.75 25.47
CA LYS A 86 0.81 10.07 24.85
C LYS A 86 1.34 10.14 23.40
N PRO A 87 0.66 9.47 22.44
CA PRO A 87 1.09 9.47 21.03
C PRO A 87 1.24 10.86 20.41
N ALA A 88 0.49 11.86 20.90
CA ALA A 88 0.58 13.25 20.45
C ALA A 88 1.96 13.89 20.68
N ASP A 89 2.75 13.39 21.64
CA ASP A 89 4.10 13.90 21.94
C ASP A 89 5.18 13.28 21.04
N HIS A 90 4.79 12.43 20.08
CA HIS A 90 5.68 11.62 19.27
C HIS A 90 5.44 11.81 17.78
N ARG A 91 6.48 11.51 17.00
CA ARG A 91 6.42 11.47 15.53
C ARG A 91 6.88 10.12 15.01
N PHE A 92 6.43 9.80 13.81
CA PHE A 92 6.90 8.67 13.02
C PHE A 92 7.87 9.16 11.95
N TYR A 93 9.16 9.02 12.23
CA TYR A 93 10.23 9.43 11.33
C TYR A 93 10.54 8.32 10.31
N LEU A 94 10.79 8.70 9.05
CA LEU A 94 11.19 7.76 8.00
C LEU A 94 12.55 8.13 7.41
N LYS A 95 13.31 7.10 7.02
CA LYS A 95 14.54 7.24 6.24
C LYS A 95 14.61 6.17 5.15
N PHE A 96 15.10 6.53 3.98
CA PHE A 96 15.09 5.68 2.79
C PHE A 96 16.43 4.98 2.55
N TYR A 97 16.35 3.72 2.17
CA TYR A 97 17.48 2.84 1.91
C TYR A 97 17.24 2.06 0.62
N PRO A 98 18.29 1.72 -0.16
CA PRO A 98 18.13 0.81 -1.29
C PRO A 98 17.63 -0.56 -0.81
N TYR A 99 16.92 -1.28 -1.67
CA TYR A 99 16.57 -2.66 -1.37
C TYR A 99 17.84 -3.52 -1.18
N PRO A 100 17.91 -4.37 -0.14
CA PRO A 100 19.04 -5.25 0.13
C PRO A 100 19.36 -6.19 -1.03
N SER A 101 20.55 -6.07 -1.63
CA SER A 101 20.97 -6.93 -2.76
C SER A 101 21.10 -8.42 -2.40
N SER A 102 21.29 -8.73 -1.12
CA SER A 102 21.36 -10.10 -0.59
C SER A 102 20.00 -10.79 -0.47
N LEU A 103 18.89 -10.07 -0.66
CA LEU A 103 17.53 -10.57 -0.50
C LEU A 103 16.80 -10.63 -1.85
N ASN A 104 15.72 -11.40 -1.92
CA ASN A 104 14.92 -11.55 -3.12
C ASN A 104 13.76 -10.55 -3.13
N VAL A 105 13.86 -9.50 -3.95
CA VAL A 105 12.84 -8.45 -4.04
C VAL A 105 11.46 -8.96 -4.46
N GLY A 106 11.42 -9.97 -5.34
CA GLY A 106 10.18 -10.59 -5.77
C GLY A 106 9.45 -11.27 -4.61
N LYS A 107 10.17 -11.92 -3.69
CA LYS A 107 9.58 -12.52 -2.48
C LYS A 107 8.97 -11.46 -1.56
N SER A 108 9.70 -10.38 -1.27
CA SER A 108 9.18 -9.30 -0.42
C SER A 108 7.96 -8.61 -1.02
N THR A 109 8.04 -8.26 -2.30
CA THR A 109 6.96 -7.53 -2.97
C THR A 109 5.71 -8.40 -3.16
N ALA A 110 5.86 -9.72 -3.36
CA ALA A 110 4.74 -10.66 -3.43
C ALA A 110 3.88 -10.68 -2.15
N LYS A 111 4.46 -10.37 -0.97
CA LYS A 111 3.73 -10.25 0.30
C LYS A 111 2.74 -9.10 0.32
N ILE A 112 2.90 -8.13 -0.57
CA ILE A 112 1.96 -7.02 -0.75
C ILE A 112 1.13 -7.23 -2.02
N PHE A 113 1.78 -7.61 -3.10
CA PHE A 113 1.19 -7.67 -4.42
C PHE A 113 0.01 -8.66 -4.52
N GLU A 114 0.14 -9.85 -3.95
CA GLU A 114 -0.92 -10.87 -4.02
C GLU A 114 -2.06 -10.60 -3.03
N PRO A 115 -1.82 -10.31 -1.73
CA PRO A 115 -2.92 -10.17 -0.77
C PRO A 115 -3.84 -8.97 -1.01
N PHE A 116 -3.37 -7.95 -1.73
CA PHE A 116 -4.18 -6.79 -2.11
C PHE A 116 -4.73 -6.89 -3.55
N LEU A 117 -4.57 -8.04 -4.22
CA LEU A 117 -4.98 -8.30 -5.60
C LEU A 117 -4.35 -7.39 -6.67
N LEU A 118 -3.16 -6.82 -6.40
CA LEU A 118 -2.44 -6.01 -7.39
C LEU A 118 -2.08 -6.84 -8.63
N GLY A 119 -1.83 -8.14 -8.46
CA GLY A 119 -1.64 -9.10 -9.56
C GLY A 119 -2.86 -9.38 -10.44
N ARG A 120 -4.03 -8.82 -10.11
CA ARG A 120 -5.27 -8.92 -10.89
C ARG A 120 -5.71 -7.60 -11.53
N THR A 121 -4.95 -6.53 -11.30
CA THR A 121 -5.18 -5.24 -11.97
C THR A 121 -4.82 -5.31 -13.46
N LEU A 122 -5.26 -4.32 -14.22
CA LEU A 122 -4.93 -4.10 -15.63
C LEU A 122 -3.43 -3.81 -15.77
N GLU A 123 -2.83 -3.11 -14.80
CA GLU A 123 -1.39 -2.81 -14.74
C GLU A 123 -0.52 -3.97 -14.20
N LYS A 124 -1.10 -5.15 -13.93
CA LYS A 124 -0.39 -6.26 -13.26
C LYS A 124 0.95 -6.65 -13.88
N ASN A 125 1.07 -6.63 -15.21
CA ASN A 125 2.31 -7.02 -15.90
C ASN A 125 3.37 -5.93 -15.74
N ALA A 126 2.99 -4.67 -15.99
CA ALA A 126 3.88 -3.53 -15.77
C ALA A 126 4.36 -3.46 -14.32
N LEU A 127 3.46 -3.73 -13.35
CA LEU A 127 3.79 -3.74 -11.93
C LEU A 127 4.68 -4.92 -11.56
N LYS A 128 4.41 -6.13 -12.06
CA LYS A 128 5.28 -7.30 -11.85
C LYS A 128 6.68 -7.06 -12.39
N ASP A 129 6.80 -6.55 -13.62
CA ASP A 129 8.10 -6.26 -14.23
C ASP A 129 8.84 -5.17 -13.45
N PHE A 130 8.12 -4.11 -13.04
CA PHE A 130 8.67 -3.05 -12.22
C PHE A 130 9.22 -3.55 -10.88
N LEU A 131 8.45 -4.37 -10.16
CA LEU A 131 8.78 -4.90 -8.84
C LEU A 131 9.83 -6.02 -8.86
N SER A 132 10.08 -6.63 -10.02
CA SER A 132 11.13 -7.64 -10.18
C SER A 132 12.55 -7.08 -10.06
N ASN A 133 12.71 -5.76 -10.22
CA ASN A 133 14.01 -5.09 -10.16
C ASN A 133 14.20 -4.39 -8.80
N SER A 134 15.24 -4.78 -8.06
CA SER A 134 15.54 -4.22 -6.75
C SER A 134 15.83 -2.71 -6.76
N ARG A 135 16.23 -2.14 -7.90
CA ARG A 135 16.44 -0.68 -8.03
C ARG A 135 15.15 0.14 -7.99
N ASN A 136 14.03 -0.50 -8.29
CA ASN A 136 12.69 0.09 -8.27
C ASN A 136 12.01 -0.08 -6.90
N VAL A 137 12.68 -0.71 -5.94
CA VAL A 137 12.18 -0.92 -4.58
C VAL A 137 13.08 -0.23 -3.57
N VAL A 138 12.47 0.49 -2.63
CA VAL A 138 13.15 1.20 -1.55
C VAL A 138 12.62 0.71 -0.21
N ILE A 139 13.50 0.59 0.77
CA ILE A 139 13.10 0.36 2.17
C ILE A 139 12.89 1.71 2.84
N LYS A 140 11.67 1.99 3.32
CA LYS A 140 11.40 3.12 4.22
C LYS A 140 11.55 2.64 5.66
N LYS A 141 12.70 2.87 6.28
CA LYS A 141 12.86 2.51 7.70
C LYS A 141 12.12 3.50 8.58
N GLY A 142 11.22 2.99 9.42
CA GLY A 142 10.52 3.78 10.44
C GLY A 142 11.29 3.90 11.76
N TYR A 143 11.00 4.97 12.49
CA TYR A 143 11.43 5.21 13.86
C TYR A 143 10.38 6.05 14.59
N ILE A 144 9.97 5.63 15.78
CA ILE A 144 9.10 6.43 16.65
C ILE A 144 9.99 7.12 17.68
N GLY A 145 10.03 8.44 17.64
CA GLY A 145 10.77 9.32 18.56
C GLY A 145 9.89 10.45 19.10
N LYS A 146 10.41 11.24 20.03
CA LYS A 146 9.70 12.43 20.54
C LYS A 146 9.57 13.46 19.43
N ALA A 147 8.51 14.27 19.43
CA ALA A 147 8.29 15.26 18.37
C ALA A 147 9.43 16.31 18.23
N ASN A 148 10.18 16.55 19.31
CA ASN A 148 11.33 17.45 19.37
C ASN A 148 12.69 16.71 19.32
N GLU A 149 12.73 15.48 18.83
CA GLU A 149 13.97 14.72 18.64
C GLU A 149 14.95 15.51 17.76
N ASN A 150 16.18 15.70 18.24
CA ASN A 150 17.21 16.42 17.52
C ASN A 150 18.22 15.46 16.88
N PHE A 151 18.07 15.21 15.58
CA PHE A 151 18.97 14.32 14.84
C PHE A 151 20.27 15.04 14.48
N SER A 152 21.40 14.43 14.83
CA SER A 152 22.75 14.98 14.67
C SER A 152 23.76 13.87 14.37
N PRO A 153 25.02 14.17 14.01
CA PRO A 153 26.06 13.15 13.94
C PRO A 153 26.23 12.35 15.24
N GLU A 154 26.06 13.00 16.40
CA GLU A 154 26.15 12.41 17.74
C GLU A 154 24.90 11.58 18.08
N HIS A 155 23.74 12.00 17.57
CA HIS A 155 22.45 11.32 17.73
C HIS A 155 21.79 11.06 16.37
N PRO A 156 22.33 10.15 15.54
CA PRO A 156 21.86 9.98 14.16
C PRO A 156 20.56 9.19 14.12
N PHE A 157 19.81 9.36 13.02
CA PHE A 157 18.69 8.48 12.72
C PHE A 157 19.13 7.01 12.78
N PRO A 158 18.37 6.10 13.43
CA PRO A 158 18.85 4.76 13.67
C PRO A 158 19.08 4.00 12.36
N SER A 159 20.23 3.33 12.26
CA SER A 159 20.66 2.64 11.04
C SER A 159 19.71 1.50 10.63
N LEU A 160 19.60 1.25 9.33
CA LEU A 160 18.98 0.02 8.82
C LEU A 160 19.93 -1.15 9.04
N LEU A 161 19.52 -2.07 9.92
CA LEU A 161 20.22 -3.29 10.27
C LEU A 161 19.36 -4.48 9.88
N LEU A 162 19.91 -5.37 9.06
CA LEU A 162 19.28 -6.63 8.71
C LEU A 162 20.19 -7.80 9.07
N PRO A 163 19.64 -8.91 9.56
CA PRO A 163 20.45 -10.07 9.92
C PRO A 163 21.09 -10.69 8.68
N THR A 164 22.31 -11.21 8.82
CA THR A 164 23.02 -11.92 7.74
C THR A 164 22.80 -13.44 7.79
N ARG A 165 22.23 -13.94 8.88
CA ARG A 165 21.94 -15.37 9.14
C ARG A 165 20.54 -15.51 9.73
N PRO A 166 19.98 -16.73 9.77
CA PRO A 166 18.72 -16.95 10.47
C PRO A 166 18.76 -16.47 11.92
N VAL A 167 17.68 -15.83 12.38
CA VAL A 167 17.54 -15.29 13.74
C VAL A 167 16.35 -15.93 14.44
N SER A 168 16.48 -16.16 15.75
CA SER A 168 15.37 -16.65 16.57
C SER A 168 14.61 -15.47 17.19
N LEU A 169 13.31 -15.38 16.90
CA LEU A 169 12.40 -14.38 17.46
C LEU A 169 11.12 -15.08 17.91
N ASN A 170 10.73 -14.89 19.17
CA ASN A 170 9.49 -15.45 19.74
C ASN A 170 9.34 -16.97 19.51
N LYS A 171 10.43 -17.74 19.70
CA LYS A 171 10.51 -19.21 19.47
C LYS A 171 10.42 -19.65 18.01
N GLU A 172 10.43 -18.72 17.06
CA GLU A 172 10.49 -19.01 15.63
C GLU A 172 11.86 -18.66 15.07
N THR A 173 12.39 -19.50 14.18
CA THR A 173 13.61 -19.19 13.43
C THR A 173 13.23 -18.58 12.08
N LEU A 174 13.65 -17.34 11.86
CA LEU A 174 13.37 -16.59 10.63
C LEU A 174 14.64 -16.50 9.79
N SER A 175 14.53 -16.77 8.49
CA SER A 175 15.59 -16.38 7.55
C SER A 175 15.70 -14.84 7.49
N PRO A 176 16.83 -14.28 6.99
CA PRO A 176 16.93 -12.85 6.75
C PRO A 176 15.80 -12.27 5.88
N GLN A 177 15.34 -13.05 4.89
CA GLN A 177 14.21 -12.68 4.04
C GLN A 177 12.91 -12.58 4.85
N ASP A 178 12.60 -13.61 5.64
CA ASP A 178 11.37 -13.62 6.45
C ASP A 178 11.40 -12.56 7.56
N TYR A 179 12.58 -12.24 8.10
CA TYR A 179 12.76 -11.16 9.05
C TYR A 179 12.41 -9.80 8.44
N LEU A 180 12.89 -9.51 7.22
CA LEU A 180 12.51 -8.28 6.52
C LEU A 180 11.00 -8.26 6.32
N ASP A 181 10.46 -9.29 5.65
CA ASP A 181 9.07 -9.33 5.19
C ASP A 181 8.06 -9.24 6.35
N ARG A 182 8.34 -9.87 7.49
CA ARG A 182 7.48 -9.82 8.69
C ARG A 182 7.44 -8.45 9.34
N ASN A 183 8.49 -7.64 9.16
CA ASN A 183 8.60 -6.31 9.74
C ASN A 183 8.26 -5.22 8.73
N VAL A 184 7.44 -5.52 7.71
CA VAL A 184 6.85 -4.54 6.79
C VAL A 184 5.38 -4.28 7.14
N PRO A 185 5.08 -3.37 8.09
CA PRO A 185 3.69 -3.02 8.46
C PRO A 185 2.89 -2.36 7.34
N PHE A 186 3.57 -1.70 6.39
CA PHE A 186 2.89 -1.12 5.24
C PHE A 186 3.82 -1.00 4.03
N ALA A 187 3.23 -0.81 2.86
CA ALA A 187 3.96 -0.56 1.62
C ALA A 187 3.27 0.55 0.82
N SER A 188 4.04 1.28 0.00
CA SER A 188 3.51 2.36 -0.83
C SER A 188 3.74 2.09 -2.31
N LEU A 189 2.68 2.20 -3.09
CA LEU A 189 2.70 2.27 -4.55
C LEU A 189 2.35 3.70 -4.96
N TYR A 190 3.20 4.34 -5.74
CA TYR A 190 2.90 5.66 -6.30
C TYR A 190 2.37 5.52 -7.72
N VAL A 191 1.34 6.29 -8.02
CA VAL A 191 0.63 6.24 -9.29
C VAL A 191 0.38 7.64 -9.82
N GLU A 192 0.35 7.73 -11.14
CA GLU A 192 0.00 8.95 -11.87
C GLU A 192 -1.17 8.64 -12.82
N PRO A 193 -1.99 9.62 -13.20
CA PRO A 193 -3.01 9.40 -14.23
C PRO A 193 -2.36 9.04 -15.57
N THR A 194 -3.04 8.22 -16.37
CA THR A 194 -2.57 7.92 -17.73
C THR A 194 -2.70 9.11 -18.67
N GLU A 195 -3.58 10.07 -18.35
CA GLU A 195 -3.79 11.30 -19.10
C GLU A 195 -2.78 12.38 -18.70
N ASP A 196 -2.22 13.06 -19.69
CA ASP A 196 -1.30 14.16 -19.44
C ASP A 196 -2.01 15.35 -18.78
N VAL A 197 -1.27 16.03 -17.91
CA VAL A 197 -1.73 17.25 -17.26
C VAL A 197 -1.99 18.33 -18.33
N PRO A 198 -3.12 19.05 -18.30
CA PRO A 198 -3.37 20.13 -19.24
C PRO A 198 -2.24 21.18 -19.21
N GLU A 199 -1.72 21.57 -20.37
CA GLU A 199 -0.54 22.47 -20.48
C GLU A 199 -0.68 23.79 -19.71
N LYS A 200 -1.91 24.30 -19.58
CA LYS A 200 -2.23 25.57 -18.90
C LYS A 200 -2.82 25.38 -17.51
N ALA A 201 -2.66 24.20 -16.90
CA ALA A 201 -3.15 23.94 -15.55
C ALA A 201 -2.39 24.78 -14.51
N THR A 202 -3.15 25.44 -13.64
CA THR A 202 -2.63 26.03 -12.40
C THR A 202 -2.09 24.94 -11.47
N GLU A 203 -1.24 25.29 -10.51
CA GLU A 203 -0.67 24.32 -9.57
C GLU A 203 -1.73 23.54 -8.78
N ALA A 204 -2.82 24.19 -8.37
CA ALA A 204 -3.96 23.53 -7.73
C ALA A 204 -4.66 22.53 -8.67
N GLN A 205 -4.78 22.88 -9.96
CA GLN A 205 -5.30 21.97 -10.98
C GLN A 205 -4.35 20.80 -11.24
N LYS A 206 -3.02 21.02 -11.21
CA LYS A 206 -2.03 19.95 -11.32
C LYS A 206 -2.14 18.98 -10.14
N ALA A 207 -2.28 19.49 -8.92
CA ALA A 207 -2.48 18.66 -7.73
C ALA A 207 -3.77 17.84 -7.79
N ALA A 208 -4.88 18.48 -8.15
CA ALA A 208 -6.14 17.77 -8.37
C ALA A 208 -6.02 16.73 -9.51
N TRP A 209 -5.30 17.06 -10.58
CA TRP A 209 -5.07 16.15 -11.69
C TRP A 209 -4.27 14.92 -11.28
N SER A 210 -3.18 15.11 -10.54
CA SER A 210 -2.34 14.02 -10.02
C SER A 210 -3.21 13.00 -9.25
N SER A 211 -4.07 13.50 -8.35
CA SER A 211 -4.95 12.65 -7.52
C SER A 211 -5.95 11.76 -8.31
N LYS A 212 -6.16 12.02 -9.61
CA LYS A 212 -6.96 11.17 -10.49
C LYS A 212 -6.37 9.76 -10.62
N GLY A 213 -5.04 9.61 -10.60
CA GLY A 213 -4.39 8.30 -10.64
C GLY A 213 -4.82 7.42 -9.47
N VAL A 214 -4.82 7.98 -8.25
CA VAL A 214 -5.30 7.28 -7.04
C VAL A 214 -6.79 6.95 -7.14
N SER A 215 -7.60 7.88 -7.66
CA SER A 215 -9.04 7.65 -7.86
C SER A 215 -9.33 6.52 -8.85
N ALA A 216 -8.56 6.43 -9.94
CA ALA A 216 -8.66 5.36 -10.92
C ALA A 216 -8.23 4.01 -10.32
N ALA A 217 -7.09 3.97 -9.62
CA ALA A 217 -6.62 2.78 -8.91
C ALA A 217 -7.64 2.30 -7.86
N HIS A 218 -8.23 3.22 -7.10
CA HIS A 218 -9.31 2.93 -6.16
C HIS A 218 -10.52 2.28 -6.85
N GLY A 219 -11.01 2.88 -7.94
CA GLY A 219 -12.16 2.36 -8.68
C GLY A 219 -11.91 0.96 -9.26
N GLU A 220 -10.68 0.68 -9.67
CA GLU A 220 -10.28 -0.65 -10.14
C GLU A 220 -10.22 -1.68 -9.01
N LEU A 221 -9.52 -1.36 -7.91
CA LEU A 221 -9.41 -2.26 -6.75
C LEU A 221 -10.78 -2.57 -6.16
N LEU A 222 -11.65 -1.57 -6.04
CA LEU A 222 -13.00 -1.77 -5.52
C LEU A 222 -13.80 -2.75 -6.39
N LYS A 223 -13.75 -2.61 -7.72
CA LYS A 223 -14.39 -3.57 -8.65
C LYS A 223 -13.81 -4.97 -8.50
N LEU A 224 -12.50 -5.09 -8.33
CA LEU A 224 -11.83 -6.38 -8.12
C LEU A 224 -12.28 -7.03 -6.80
N TYR A 225 -12.35 -6.27 -5.71
CA TYR A 225 -12.79 -6.77 -4.41
C TYR A 225 -14.25 -7.19 -4.44
N GLN A 226 -15.14 -6.38 -5.01
CA GLN A 226 -16.56 -6.72 -5.17
C GLN A 226 -16.78 -7.98 -6.03
N LYS A 227 -15.92 -8.22 -7.03
CA LYS A 227 -15.98 -9.41 -7.87
C LYS A 227 -15.40 -10.65 -7.20
N THR A 228 -14.41 -10.50 -6.33
CA THR A 228 -13.57 -11.60 -5.82
C THR A 228 -13.97 -12.04 -4.41
N TYR A 229 -14.44 -11.12 -3.58
CA TYR A 229 -14.62 -11.31 -2.15
C TYR A 229 -16.06 -11.06 -1.70
N ILE A 230 -16.40 -11.57 -0.52
CA ILE A 230 -17.70 -11.34 0.10
C ILE A 230 -17.65 -10.01 0.85
N GLU A 231 -18.55 -9.08 0.53
CA GLU A 231 -18.67 -7.81 1.26
C GLU A 231 -19.30 -8.08 2.64
N LEU A 232 -18.68 -7.53 3.68
CA LEU A 232 -19.12 -7.60 5.07
C LEU A 232 -19.66 -6.25 5.53
N LEU A 233 -20.49 -6.27 6.58
CA LEU A 233 -20.78 -5.07 7.35
C LEU A 233 -19.61 -4.76 8.28
N GLY A 234 -19.23 -3.49 8.42
CA GLY A 234 -18.25 -3.04 9.39
C GLY A 234 -18.74 -1.86 10.20
N LYS A 235 -18.05 -1.58 11.31
CA LYS A 235 -18.40 -0.48 12.23
C LYS A 235 -18.44 0.89 11.55
N GLU A 236 -17.50 1.15 10.65
CA GLU A 236 -17.36 2.41 9.91
C GLU A 236 -17.89 2.28 8.47
N GLY A 237 -19.02 1.57 8.29
CA GLY A 237 -19.57 1.23 6.97
C GLY A 237 -20.00 2.42 6.11
N ASP A 238 -20.15 3.61 6.69
CA ASP A 238 -20.39 4.89 6.04
C ASP A 238 -19.13 5.46 5.38
N ARG A 239 -17.94 5.14 5.91
CA ARG A 239 -16.64 5.62 5.42
C ARG A 239 -15.87 4.55 4.65
N PHE A 240 -16.06 3.28 4.99
CA PHE A 240 -15.29 2.17 4.45
C PHE A 240 -16.21 1.04 3.95
N ARG A 241 -15.65 0.22 3.06
CA ARG A 241 -16.18 -1.10 2.69
C ARG A 241 -15.24 -2.18 3.21
N TYR A 242 -15.82 -3.32 3.57
CA TYR A 242 -15.12 -4.44 4.21
C TYR A 242 -15.32 -5.68 3.35
N PHE A 243 -14.24 -6.41 3.06
CA PHE A 243 -14.27 -7.59 2.21
C PHE A 243 -13.58 -8.76 2.90
N LEU A 244 -14.29 -9.88 3.04
CA LEU A 244 -13.74 -11.13 3.53
C LEU A 244 -12.84 -11.75 2.46
N SER A 245 -11.52 -11.70 2.66
CA SER A 245 -10.57 -12.26 1.70
C SER A 245 -10.32 -13.74 1.92
N GLU A 246 -10.28 -14.17 3.19
CA GLU A 246 -10.01 -15.54 3.60
C GLU A 246 -10.78 -15.86 4.89
N SER A 247 -11.27 -17.09 5.03
CA SER A 247 -11.94 -17.58 6.23
C SER A 247 -11.57 -19.03 6.50
N SER A 248 -11.32 -19.35 7.76
CA SER A 248 -11.01 -20.70 8.24
C SER A 248 -11.57 -20.91 9.65
N ALA A 249 -11.44 -22.14 10.16
CA ALA A 249 -11.76 -22.43 11.56
C ALA A 249 -10.91 -21.61 12.55
N ALA A 250 -9.66 -21.29 12.19
CA ALA A 250 -8.74 -20.54 13.05
C ALA A 250 -8.99 -19.02 13.06
N GLY A 251 -9.71 -18.49 12.08
CA GLY A 251 -9.84 -17.05 11.93
C GLY A 251 -10.22 -16.59 10.53
N MET A 252 -10.14 -15.28 10.29
CA MET A 252 -10.45 -14.66 9.00
C MET A 252 -9.49 -13.51 8.66
N THR A 253 -9.42 -13.16 7.39
CA THR A 253 -8.73 -11.96 6.91
C THR A 253 -9.74 -11.04 6.22
N VAL A 254 -9.73 -9.77 6.61
CA VAL A 254 -10.62 -8.73 6.08
C VAL A 254 -9.79 -7.62 5.44
N LEU A 255 -10.20 -7.20 4.24
CA LEU A 255 -9.73 -5.98 3.60
C LEU A 255 -10.70 -4.83 3.91
N LYS A 256 -10.17 -3.69 4.35
CA LYS A 256 -10.90 -2.45 4.58
C LYS A 256 -10.41 -1.40 3.58
N ILE A 257 -11.32 -0.89 2.74
CA ILE A 257 -11.02 0.14 1.73
C ILE A 257 -11.94 1.35 1.93
N PRO A 258 -11.41 2.59 1.90
CA PRO A 258 -12.22 3.81 1.93
C PRO A 258 -13.26 3.80 0.80
N ARG A 259 -14.43 4.39 1.03
CA ARG A 259 -15.40 4.61 -0.06
C ARG A 259 -14.94 5.67 -1.06
N VAL A 260 -14.11 6.60 -0.60
CA VAL A 260 -13.53 7.70 -1.39
C VAL A 260 -12.08 7.86 -0.92
N PRO A 261 -11.09 7.95 -1.84
CA PRO A 261 -9.72 8.27 -1.47
C PRO A 261 -9.62 9.71 -0.93
N LEU A 262 -8.57 9.97 -0.15
CA LEU A 262 -8.26 11.32 0.31
C LEU A 262 -7.61 12.10 -0.84
N THR A 263 -7.95 13.37 -0.95
CA THR A 263 -7.33 14.32 -1.88
C THR A 263 -6.88 15.56 -1.10
N PHE A 264 -5.72 16.08 -1.48
CA PHE A 264 -5.09 17.22 -0.80
C PHE A 264 -4.88 18.35 -1.81
N PRO A 265 -5.93 19.09 -2.20
CA PRO A 265 -5.78 20.18 -3.16
C PRO A 265 -4.94 21.35 -2.60
N ASN A 266 -4.89 21.49 -1.27
CA ASN A 266 -4.15 22.50 -0.53
C ASN A 266 -2.81 21.96 0.02
N TYR A 267 -2.20 21.01 -0.69
CA TYR A 267 -1.06 20.26 -0.17
C TYR A 267 0.14 21.12 0.29
N ARG A 268 0.31 22.30 -0.32
CA ARG A 268 1.36 23.26 0.04
C ARG A 268 1.16 23.94 1.39
N ASP A 269 -0.06 23.92 1.91
CA ASP A 269 -0.41 24.51 3.21
C ASP A 269 -0.30 23.48 4.35
N LEU A 270 0.03 22.22 4.02
CA LEU A 270 0.20 21.15 4.99
C LEU A 270 1.63 21.16 5.56
N PRO A 271 1.85 20.64 6.78
CA PRO A 271 3.18 20.57 7.37
C PRO A 271 4.16 19.88 6.42
N MET A 272 5.24 20.57 6.04
CA MET A 272 6.23 20.05 5.09
C MET A 272 7.37 19.32 5.81
N PRO A 273 7.95 18.26 5.21
CA PRO A 273 9.20 17.69 5.72
C PRO A 273 10.36 18.66 5.51
N GLN A 274 11.49 18.46 6.20
CA GLN A 274 12.69 19.29 6.06
C GLN A 274 13.27 19.41 4.63
N GLY A 275 12.86 18.54 3.70
CA GLY A 275 13.21 18.59 2.27
C GLY A 275 11.95 18.52 1.38
N PRO A 276 11.19 19.62 1.24
CA PRO A 276 9.84 19.63 0.67
C PRO A 276 9.77 19.33 -0.83
N ASP A 277 10.88 19.48 -1.56
CA ASP A 277 10.90 19.49 -3.02
C ASP A 277 10.67 18.13 -3.70
N ARG A 278 10.41 17.05 -2.93
CA ARG A 278 10.54 15.68 -3.45
C ARG A 278 9.32 14.78 -3.29
N ILE A 279 8.58 14.83 -2.19
CA ILE A 279 7.47 13.89 -1.97
C ILE A 279 6.37 14.58 -1.15
N PHE A 280 5.29 14.99 -1.80
CA PHE A 280 4.04 15.31 -1.13
C PHE A 280 2.88 14.60 -1.84
N LEU A 281 1.96 14.05 -1.05
CA LEU A 281 0.80 13.34 -1.56
C LEU A 281 -0.33 14.31 -1.92
N THR A 282 -0.69 14.38 -3.19
CA THR A 282 -1.88 15.08 -3.68
C THR A 282 -3.12 14.18 -3.63
N GLY A 283 -2.93 12.86 -3.64
CA GLY A 283 -3.95 11.85 -3.42
C GLY A 283 -3.43 10.71 -2.56
N LEU A 284 -4.33 10.11 -1.77
CA LEU A 284 -4.00 9.00 -0.88
C LEU A 284 -5.16 8.01 -0.76
N LEU A 285 -4.87 6.75 -1.04
CA LEU A 285 -5.73 5.62 -0.73
C LEU A 285 -5.00 4.69 0.26
N LEU A 286 -5.67 4.35 1.36
CA LEU A 286 -5.16 3.41 2.35
C LEU A 286 -6.04 2.17 2.37
N VAL A 287 -5.54 1.05 1.88
CA VAL A 287 -6.22 -0.25 1.97
C VAL A 287 -5.63 -1.02 3.14
N SER A 288 -6.42 -1.33 4.15
CA SER A 288 -5.97 -2.13 5.29
C SER A 288 -6.30 -3.60 5.07
N LYS A 289 -5.35 -4.48 5.36
CA LYS A 289 -5.57 -5.93 5.52
C LYS A 289 -5.41 -6.27 6.98
N THR A 290 -6.45 -6.81 7.60
CA THR A 290 -6.41 -7.27 9.00
C THR A 290 -6.72 -8.74 9.06
N SER A 291 -5.86 -9.51 9.71
CA SER A 291 -6.10 -10.91 10.05
C SER A 291 -6.56 -11.00 11.50
N TYR A 292 -7.60 -11.78 11.74
CA TYR A 292 -8.21 -11.99 13.04
C TYR A 292 -8.17 -13.47 13.39
N SER A 293 -7.78 -13.78 14.63
CA SER A 293 -7.91 -15.11 15.22
C SER A 293 -9.27 -15.25 15.90
N ARG A 294 -9.89 -16.41 15.78
CA ARG A 294 -11.18 -16.71 16.40
C ARG A 294 -10.99 -17.09 17.87
N LEU A 295 -11.77 -16.49 18.77
CA LEU A 295 -11.77 -16.74 20.21
C LEU A 295 -12.85 -17.75 20.66
N GLY A 296 -13.93 -17.90 19.88
CA GLY A 296 -15.07 -18.78 20.23
C GLY A 296 -15.95 -19.16 19.02
N GLN A 297 -17.14 -19.72 19.27
CA GLN A 297 -18.11 -19.99 18.20
C GLN A 297 -18.86 -18.71 17.83
N ALA A 298 -18.52 -18.16 16.68
CA ALA A 298 -19.05 -16.91 16.15
C ALA A 298 -20.21 -17.14 15.17
N GLY A 299 -21.24 -16.30 15.24
CA GLY A 299 -22.17 -16.09 14.13
C GLY A 299 -21.51 -15.21 13.06
N THR A 300 -21.74 -15.47 11.77
CA THR A 300 -21.09 -14.75 10.67
C THR A 300 -21.64 -13.34 10.42
N ASP A 301 -22.71 -12.94 11.10
CA ASP A 301 -23.47 -11.71 10.81
C ASP A 301 -23.07 -10.48 11.66
N VAL A 302 -21.94 -10.57 12.37
CA VAL A 302 -21.48 -9.49 13.25
C VAL A 302 -20.66 -8.47 12.47
N LYS A 303 -20.96 -7.18 12.66
CA LYS A 303 -20.21 -6.07 12.03
C LYS A 303 -18.73 -6.12 12.43
N VAL A 304 -17.82 -6.17 11.46
CA VAL A 304 -16.37 -6.15 11.68
C VAL A 304 -15.99 -4.94 12.55
N ASP A 305 -15.09 -5.18 13.51
CA ASP A 305 -14.58 -4.20 14.50
C ASP A 305 -15.64 -3.60 15.45
N SER A 306 -16.85 -4.17 15.51
CA SER A 306 -17.83 -3.86 16.56
C SER A 306 -17.48 -4.52 17.90
N GLU A 307 -18.09 -4.07 18.99
CA GLU A 307 -17.88 -4.69 20.31
C GLU A 307 -18.26 -6.18 20.32
N ALA A 308 -19.36 -6.54 19.64
CA ALA A 308 -19.77 -7.93 19.49
C ALA A 308 -18.71 -8.75 18.71
N PHE A 309 -18.14 -8.17 17.66
CA PHE A 309 -17.09 -8.84 16.89
C PHE A 309 -15.83 -9.07 17.72
N SER A 310 -15.43 -8.09 18.55
CA SER A 310 -14.27 -8.20 19.44
C SER A 310 -14.42 -9.24 20.56
N LYS A 311 -15.65 -9.71 20.85
CA LYS A 311 -15.88 -10.84 21.78
C LYS A 311 -15.56 -12.19 21.13
N GLU A 312 -15.60 -12.25 19.80
CA GLU A 312 -15.45 -13.49 19.03
C GLU A 312 -14.14 -13.56 18.26
N PHE A 313 -13.52 -12.41 18.00
CA PHE A 313 -12.33 -12.28 17.18
C PHE A 313 -11.32 -11.32 17.82
N GLN A 314 -10.04 -11.70 17.77
CA GLN A 314 -8.92 -10.86 18.17
C GLN A 314 -8.04 -10.56 16.96
N LYS A 315 -7.60 -9.30 16.84
CA LYS A 315 -6.64 -8.90 15.80
C LYS A 315 -5.31 -9.64 15.99
N ALA A 316 -4.93 -10.43 14.99
CA ALA A 316 -3.71 -11.24 14.98
C ALA A 316 -2.58 -10.61 14.14
N GLY A 317 -2.95 -9.80 13.16
CA GLY A 317 -1.99 -9.08 12.33
C GLY A 317 -2.66 -8.02 11.47
N ALA A 318 -1.90 -7.04 11.04
CA ALA A 318 -2.37 -6.06 10.07
C ALA A 318 -1.24 -5.57 9.17
N GLN A 319 -1.63 -5.17 7.97
CA GLN A 319 -0.77 -4.55 6.99
C GLN A 319 -1.57 -3.50 6.21
N VAL A 320 -0.92 -2.41 5.81
CA VAL A 320 -1.55 -1.38 4.97
C VAL A 320 -0.87 -1.29 3.61
N LEU A 321 -1.66 -1.20 2.55
CA LEU A 321 -1.21 -0.75 1.25
C LEU A 321 -1.59 0.73 1.11
N GLU A 322 -0.58 1.57 0.99
CA GLU A 322 -0.69 2.97 0.63
C GLU A 322 -0.60 3.10 -0.89
N ILE A 323 -1.57 3.75 -1.52
CA ILE A 323 -1.48 4.19 -2.91
C ILE A 323 -1.47 5.72 -2.93
N GLY A 324 -0.37 6.28 -3.37
CA GLY A 324 -0.09 7.72 -3.36
C GLY A 324 0.09 8.31 -4.75
N SER A 325 0.04 9.63 -4.83
CA SER A 325 0.16 10.46 -6.03
C SER A 325 0.60 11.86 -5.65
#